data_AF-A0AAW2D435-F1
#
_entry.id   AF-A0AAW2D435-F1
#
_cell.length_a   1.000
_cell.length_b   1.000
_cell.length_c   1.000
_cell.angle_alpha   90.00
_cell.angle_beta   90.00
_cell.angle_gamma   90.00
#
_symmetry.space_group_name_H-M   'P 1'
#
loop_
_entity.id
_entity.type
_entity.pdbx_description
1 polymer ?
#
loop_
_entity_poly.entity_id
_entity_poly.type
_entity_poly.pdbx_seq_one_letter_code
_entity_poly.pdbx_strand_id
1 'polypeptide(L)' 'MKLEVEAISQDTVKPSFPSPPHLHHYQLSFVDQLQPLVFMPLVHFYPKYSDTNLTNIEQSDRIKKSLSDALT' A
#
# COMPACT_ATOMS: atom_id res chain seq x y z
N MET A 1 17.03 -14.36 17.80
CA MET A 1 17.12 -14.64 16.35
C MET A 1 17.25 -13.29 15.65
N LYS A 2 18.26 -13.08 14.80
CA LYS A 2 18.44 -11.83 14.06
C LYS A 2 17.69 -11.98 12.73
N LEU A 3 16.70 -11.13 12.48
CA LEU A 3 16.02 -11.05 11.18
C LEU A 3 16.79 -10.06 10.32
N GLU A 4 17.28 -10.52 9.18
CA GLU A 4 17.93 -9.67 8.19
C GLU A 4 16.93 -9.44 7.05
N VAL A 5 16.65 -8.17 6.77
CA VAL A 5 15.70 -7.74 5.74
C VAL A 5 16.44 -6.81 4.80
N GLU A 6 16.26 -7.02 3.50
CA GLU A 6 16.80 -6.18 2.44
C GLU A 6 15.66 -5.63 1.59
N ALA A 7 15.72 -4.34 1.25
CA ALA A 7 14.76 -3.73 0.33
C ALA A 7 15.16 -4.08 -1.11
N ILE A 8 14.34 -4.90 -1.78
CA ILE A 8 14.63 -5.41 -3.13
C ILE A 8 14.14 -4.50 -4.26
N SER A 9 13.08 -3.72 -4.02
CA SER A 9 12.51 -2.78 -4.99
C SER A 9 11.73 -1.68 -4.29
N GLN A 10 11.54 -0.55 -5.00
CA GLN A 10 10.69 0.55 -4.58
C GLN A 10 9.94 1.06 -5.82
N ASP A 11 8.62 1.10 -5.75
CA ASP A 11 7.76 1.45 -6.88
C ASP A 11 6.67 2.43 -6.43
N THR A 12 6.27 3.35 -7.32
CA THR A 12 5.10 4.22 -7.11
C THR A 12 3.90 3.64 -7.85
N VAL A 13 2.92 3.12 -7.11
CA VAL A 13 1.68 2.59 -7.68
C VAL A 13 0.70 3.72 -7.95
N LYS A 14 0.25 3.86 -9.20
CA LYS A 14 -0.78 4.81 -9.62
C LYS A 14 -2.18 4.18 -9.50
N PRO A 15 -3.25 4.97 -9.35
CA PRO A 15 -4.60 4.45 -9.49
C PRO A 15 -4.80 3.83 -10.89
N SER A 16 -5.66 2.82 -10.97
CA SER A 16 -5.93 2.12 -12.24
C SER A 16 -6.67 3.01 -13.24
N PHE A 17 -7.39 4.03 -12.76
CA PHE A 17 -7.94 5.10 -13.59
C PHE A 17 -7.57 6.49 -13.03
N PRO A 18 -7.33 7.50 -13.88
CA PRO A 18 -7.00 8.85 -13.41
C PRO A 18 -8.13 9.45 -12.56
N SER A 19 -7.77 10.01 -11.39
CA SER A 19 -8.73 10.69 -10.53
C SER A 19 -9.29 11.95 -11.23
N PRO A 20 -10.62 12.13 -11.30
CA PRO A 20 -11.22 13.33 -11.88
C PRO A 20 -10.71 14.60 -11.18
N PRO A 21 -10.53 15.74 -11.89
CA PRO A 21 -9.92 16.94 -11.31
C PRO A 21 -10.63 17.47 -10.05
N HIS A 22 -11.95 17.31 -9.96
CA HIS A 22 -12.76 17.76 -8.83
C HIS A 22 -12.72 16.83 -7.62
N LEU A 23 -12.18 15.60 -7.75
CA LEU A 23 -12.04 14.62 -6.67
C LEU A 23 -10.58 14.42 -6.25
N HIS A 24 -9.65 15.16 -6.85
CA HIS A 24 -8.21 14.94 -6.66
C HIS A 24 -7.72 15.30 -5.24
N HIS A 25 -8.47 16.10 -4.49
CA HIS A 25 -8.03 16.61 -3.19
C HIS A 25 -9.09 16.43 -2.11
N TYR A 26 -8.69 15.75 -1.03
CA TYR A 26 -9.47 15.69 0.20
C TYR A 26 -9.36 17.02 0.96
N GLN A 27 -10.49 17.56 1.43
CA GLN A 27 -10.52 18.77 2.24
C GLN A 27 -10.25 18.43 3.71
N LEU A 28 -9.15 18.95 4.26
CA LEU A 28 -8.78 18.73 5.64
C LEU A 28 -9.80 19.38 6.58
N SER A 29 -10.35 18.58 7.48
CA SER A 29 -11.23 19.05 8.55
C SER A 29 -10.43 19.81 9.63
N PHE A 30 -11.16 20.38 10.59
CA PHE A 30 -10.54 20.99 11.76
C PHE A 30 -9.71 19.99 12.57
N VAL A 31 -10.19 18.75 12.71
CA VAL A 31 -9.48 17.71 13.48
C VAL A 31 -8.20 17.31 12.75
N ASP A 32 -8.26 17.14 11.42
CA ASP A 32 -7.09 16.78 10.61
C ASP A 32 -5.95 17.81 10.75
N GLN A 33 -6.29 19.11 10.87
CA GLN A 33 -5.30 20.19 11.01
C GLN A 33 -4.64 20.26 12.39
N LEU A 34 -5.28 19.71 13.43
CA LEU A 34 -4.70 19.63 14.78
C LEU A 34 -3.80 18.39 14.95
N GLN A 35 -3.92 17.40 14.07
CA GLN A 35 -3.14 16.17 14.19
C GLN A 35 -1.66 16.41 13.88
N PRO A 36 -0.74 15.77 14.63
CA PRO A 36 0.68 15.81 14.31
C PRO A 36 0.96 15.25 12.91
N LEU A 37 1.89 15.87 12.18
CA LEU A 37 2.33 15.44 10.86
C LEU A 37 3.26 14.22 10.96
N VAL A 38 2.73 13.09 11.38
CA VAL A 38 3.47 11.84 11.58
C VAL A 38 2.82 10.70 10.81
N PHE A 39 3.65 9.78 10.32
CA PHE A 39 3.16 8.53 9.74
C PHE A 39 2.72 7.57 10.84
N MET A 40 1.63 6.83 10.59
CA MET A 40 1.18 5.74 11.47
C MET A 40 1.76 4.42 10.96
N PRO A 41 2.82 3.88 11.58
CA PRO A 41 3.42 2.61 11.14
C PRO A 41 2.48 1.44 11.45
N LEU A 42 2.26 0.57 10.47
CA LEU A 42 1.45 -0.63 10.61
C LEU A 42 2.12 -1.81 9.89
N VAL A 43 2.19 -2.96 10.56
CA VAL A 43 2.80 -4.19 10.05
C VAL A 43 1.84 -5.36 10.25
N HIS A 44 1.59 -6.14 9.19
CA HIS A 44 0.75 -7.32 9.22
C HIS A 44 1.58 -8.57 8.90
N PHE A 45 1.35 -9.65 9.66
CA PHE A 45 1.98 -10.95 9.44
C PHE A 45 0.92 -11.96 8.98
N TYR A 46 1.16 -12.59 7.83
CA TYR A 46 0.29 -13.64 7.30
C TYR A 46 1.04 -14.97 7.32
N PRO A 47 0.42 -16.04 7.85
CA PRO A 47 1.03 -17.37 7.78
C PRO A 47 1.05 -17.85 6.32
N LYS A 48 2.07 -18.62 5.97
CA LYS A 48 2.16 -19.27 4.66
C LYS A 48 1.22 -20.47 4.64
N TYR A 49 0.08 -20.35 3.96
CA TYR A 49 -0.80 -21.49 3.71
C TYR A 49 -0.25 -22.31 2.53
N SER A 50 -0.23 -23.63 2.66
CA SER A 50 0.35 -24.57 1.67
C SER A 50 -0.32 -24.54 0.30
N ASP A 51 -1.54 -24.01 0.21
CA ASP A 51 -2.40 -24.16 -0.97
C ASP A 51 -2.21 -23.05 -2.01
N THR A 52 -1.43 -22.02 -1.70
CA THR A 52 -1.12 -20.93 -2.63
C THR A 52 0.31 -21.07 -3.14
N ASN A 53 0.47 -21.70 -4.31
CA ASN A 53 1.74 -21.82 -5.04
C ASN A 53 2.14 -20.52 -5.76
N LEU A 54 2.00 -19.36 -5.11
CA LEU A 54 2.43 -18.08 -5.69
C LEU A 54 3.88 -17.81 -5.30
N THR A 55 4.69 -17.43 -6.29
CA THR A 55 6.01 -16.84 -6.08
C THR A 55 5.88 -15.46 -5.42
N ASN A 56 6.96 -14.99 -4.78
CA ASN A 56 7.00 -13.64 -4.21
C ASN A 56 6.75 -12.55 -5.28
N ILE A 57 7.16 -12.80 -6.53
CA ILE A 57 6.95 -11.89 -7.66
C ILE A 57 5.45 -11.81 -8.00
N GLU A 58 4.79 -12.96 -8.20
CA GLU A 58 3.36 -13.01 -8.50
C GLU A 58 2.52 -12.41 -7.37
N GLN A 59 2.93 -12.63 -6.10
CA GLN A 59 2.26 -12.03 -4.95
C GLN A 59 2.43 -10.51 -4.94
N SER A 60 3.65 -10.01 -5.20
CA SER A 60 3.93 -8.57 -5.31
C SER A 60 3.11 -7.92 -6.42
N ASP A 61 3.06 -8.53 -7.61
CA ASP A 61 2.29 -8.03 -8.75
C ASP A 61 0.79 -8.00 -8.45
N ARG A 62 0.26 -9.03 -7.78
CA ARG A 62 -1.13 -9.07 -7.35
C ARG A 62 -1.44 -7.94 -6.36
N ILE A 63 -0.57 -7.71 -5.38
CA ILE A 63 -0.74 -6.62 -4.39
C ILE A 63 -0.70 -5.27 -5.08
N LYS A 64 0.28 -5.03 -5.96
CA LYS A 64 0.41 -3.78 -6.73
C LYS A 64 -0.84 -3.53 -7.57
N LYS A 65 -1.36 -4.55 -8.26
CA LYS A 65 -2.58 -4.45 -9.05
C LYS A 65 -3.79 -4.12 -8.17
N SER A 66 -4.00 -4.86 -7.08
CA SER A 66 -5.13 -4.58 -6.18
C SER A 66 -5.05 -3.22 -5.50
N LEU A 67 -3.83 -2.73 -5.20
CA LEU A 67 -3.62 -1.39 -4.66
C LEU A 67 -3.94 -0.32 -5.70
N SER A 68 -3.52 -0.52 -6.95
CA SER A 68 -3.88 0.36 -8.07
C SER A 68 -5.39 0.47 -8.24
N ASP A 69 -6.11 -0.66 -8.15
CA ASP A 69 -7.57 -0.69 -8.23
C ASP A 69 -8.24 -0.03 -7.02
N ALA A 70 -7.68 -0.16 -5.82
CA ALA A 70 -8.21 0.46 -4.60
C ALA A 70 -7.94 1.97 -4.48
N LEU A 71 -7.00 2.50 -5.25
CA LEU A 71 -6.67 3.93 -5.31
C LEU A 71 -7.55 4.70 -6.31
N THR A 72 -8.33 4.00 -7.15
CA THR A 72 -9.28 4.58 -8.12
C THR A 72 -10.58 4.96 -7.44
#